data_AF-A0A969NSJ2-F1
#
_entry.id   AF-A0A969NSJ2-F1
#
_cell.length_a   1.000
_cell.length_b   1.000
_cell.length_c   1.000
_cell.angle_alpha   90.00
_cell.angle_beta   90.00
_cell.angle_gamma   90.00
#
_symmetry.space_group_name_H-M   'P 1'
#
loop_
_entity.id
_entity.type
_entity.pdbx_description
1 polymer ?
#
loop_
_entity_poly.entity_id
_entity_poly.type
_entity_poly.pdbx_seq_one_letter_code
_entity_poly.pdbx_strand_id
1 'polypeptide(L)'
;MINLEASNFGLKKQIASLTQIEQDRRSRIKRVPELEQKLRQLNRELDSFESTYKVLWQQLQTVRIAESQDPGNVRVISNAVIPTEPISSRAVGYLASGSLALLAAAGVIYLLEISDKSIKTIDEAKQLYGYAWLGTIPGTEKNKVLSLPGSKQNSSIPKIVVRDYPSLPLGESYRMLQSNIKFLNSGSAINSIVITSSTAGEGKSTVAANLAASMAQ
;
A
#
# COMPACT_ATOMS: atom_id res chain seq x y z
N MET A 1 50.95 69.26 67.32
CA MET A 1 50.46 68.13 66.49
C MET A 1 49.10 68.41 65.85
N ILE A 2 48.17 69.11 66.52
CA ILE A 2 46.78 69.32 66.06
C ILE A 2 46.65 70.09 64.71
N ASN A 3 47.51 71.08 64.42
CA ASN A 3 47.46 71.83 63.14
C ASN A 3 47.95 71.02 61.90
N LEU A 4 48.77 69.99 62.11
CA LEU A 4 49.31 69.16 61.02
C LEU A 4 48.27 68.14 60.53
N GLU A 5 47.41 67.65 61.43
CA GLU A 5 46.32 66.73 61.11
C GLU A 5 45.16 67.43 60.40
N ALA A 6 44.81 68.65 60.81
CA ALA A 6 43.79 69.45 60.14
C ALA A 6 44.17 69.78 58.68
N SER A 7 45.43 70.13 58.44
CA SER A 7 45.95 70.39 57.08
C SER A 7 45.99 69.12 56.24
N ASN A 8 46.42 67.98 56.82
CA ASN A 8 46.37 66.67 56.14
C ASN A 8 44.95 66.26 55.78
N PHE A 9 43.97 66.51 56.64
CA PHE A 9 42.57 66.19 56.37
C PHE A 9 41.98 67.04 55.24
N GLY A 10 42.30 68.34 55.20
CA GLY A 10 41.91 69.24 54.11
C GLY A 10 42.51 68.84 52.76
N LEU A 11 43.82 68.58 52.73
CA LEU A 11 44.52 68.06 51.55
C LEU A 11 43.94 66.72 51.09
N LYS A 12 43.61 65.80 52.03
CA LYS A 12 42.98 64.52 51.72
C LYS A 12 41.58 64.69 51.10
N LYS A 13 40.78 65.65 51.57
CA LYS A 13 39.49 66.00 50.94
C LYS A 13 39.66 66.61 49.55
N GLN A 14 40.67 67.47 49.36
CA GLN A 14 40.94 68.09 48.06
C GLN A 14 41.47 67.07 47.04
N ILE A 15 42.30 66.12 47.48
CA ILE A 15 42.72 64.97 46.67
C ILE A 15 41.52 64.11 46.32
N ALA A 16 40.62 63.83 47.28
CA ALA A 16 39.41 63.04 47.01
C ALA A 16 38.48 63.72 45.99
N SER A 17 38.24 65.03 46.10
CA SER A 17 37.41 65.77 45.14
C SER A 17 38.06 65.85 43.75
N LEU A 18 39.37 66.09 43.67
CA LEU A 18 40.11 66.08 42.40
C LEU A 18 40.10 64.69 41.75
N THR A 19 40.25 63.62 42.55
CA THR A 19 40.18 62.24 42.06
C THR A 19 38.79 61.92 41.53
N GLN A 20 37.75 62.42 42.19
CA GLN A 20 36.36 62.24 41.74
C GLN A 20 36.07 63.02 40.45
N ILE A 21 36.63 64.22 40.29
CA ILE A 21 36.56 64.99 39.03
C ILE A 21 37.30 64.28 37.90
N GLU A 22 38.49 63.73 38.17
CA GLU A 22 39.24 62.91 37.21
C GLU A 22 38.44 61.68 36.79
N GLN A 23 37.82 60.97 37.74
CA GLN A 23 36.95 59.83 37.44
C GLN A 23 35.72 60.24 36.62
N ASP A 24 35.07 61.37 36.93
CA ASP A 24 33.93 61.85 36.14
C ASP A 24 34.36 62.24 34.71
N ARG A 25 35.48 62.96 34.56
CA ARG A 25 36.05 63.30 33.24
C ARG A 25 36.44 62.07 32.45
N ARG A 26 37.09 61.08 33.08
CA ARG A 26 37.41 59.78 32.47
C ARG A 26 36.15 59.05 32.04
N SER A 27 35.06 59.13 32.82
CA SER A 27 33.78 58.52 32.46
C SER A 27 33.15 59.19 31.23
N ARG A 28 33.24 60.52 31.12
CA ARG A 28 32.77 61.28 29.95
C ARG A 28 33.60 60.99 28.70
N ILE A 29 34.93 60.91 28.83
CA ILE A 29 35.83 60.55 27.72
C ILE A 29 35.51 59.13 27.23
N LYS A 30 35.18 58.21 28.13
CA LYS A 30 34.74 56.85 27.75
C LYS A 30 33.45 56.81 26.94
N ARG A 31 32.57 57.82 27.03
CA ARG A 31 31.32 57.92 26.25
C ARG A 31 31.50 58.58 24.87
N VAL A 32 32.62 59.26 24.62
CA VAL A 32 32.89 59.89 23.31
C VAL A 32 32.93 58.86 22.18
N PRO A 33 33.62 57.71 22.30
CA PRO A 33 33.59 56.67 21.27
C PRO A 33 32.17 56.12 21.00
N GLU A 34 31.34 55.98 22.04
CA GLU A 34 29.95 55.52 21.90
C GLU A 34 29.11 56.55 21.13
N LEU A 35 29.27 57.84 21.44
CA LEU A 35 28.59 58.93 20.72
C LEU A 35 29.05 59.01 19.26
N GLU A 36 30.34 58.88 18.99
CA GLU A 36 30.87 58.82 17.62
C GLU A 36 30.35 57.62 16.85
N GLN A 37 30.28 56.44 17.48
CA GLN A 37 29.70 55.25 16.87
C GLN A 37 28.21 55.47 16.56
N LYS A 38 27.47 56.09 17.48
CA LYS A 38 26.06 56.44 17.27
C LYS A 38 25.88 57.44 16.12
N LEU A 39 26.73 58.46 16.02
CA LEU A 39 26.72 59.40 14.90
C LEU A 39 27.04 58.70 13.57
N ARG A 40 28.03 57.80 13.53
CA ARG A 40 28.33 57.01 12.32
C ARG A 40 27.16 56.12 11.92
N GLN A 41 26.47 55.49 12.86
CA GLN A 41 25.28 54.70 12.59
C GLN A 41 24.16 55.58 12.01
N LEU A 42 23.89 56.72 12.63
CA LEU A 42 22.85 57.64 12.19
C LEU A 42 23.13 58.22 10.80
N ASN A 43 24.39 58.53 10.49
CA ASN A 43 24.79 58.97 9.14
C ASN A 43 24.58 57.87 8.10
N ARG A 44 24.96 56.61 8.40
CA ARG A 44 24.70 55.48 7.49
C ARG A 44 23.21 55.28 7.23
N GLU A 45 22.40 55.45 8.27
CA GLU A 45 20.94 55.33 8.16
C GLU A 45 20.36 56.46 7.29
N LEU A 46 20.84 57.70 7.48
CA LEU A 46 20.49 58.84 6.64
C LEU A 46 20.87 58.61 5.17
N ASP A 47 22.08 58.14 4.89
CA ASP A 47 22.55 57.81 3.55
C ASP A 47 21.66 56.73 2.89
N SER A 48 21.26 55.71 3.67
CA SER A 48 20.35 54.67 3.22
C SER A 48 18.98 55.23 2.84
N PHE A 49 18.41 56.11 3.66
CA PHE A 49 17.13 56.76 3.36
C PHE A 49 17.20 57.66 2.13
N GLU A 50 18.27 58.44 1.99
CA GLU A 50 18.46 59.32 0.84
C GLU A 50 18.57 58.51 -0.47
N SER A 51 19.33 57.40 -0.44
CA SER A 51 19.46 56.53 -1.61
C SER A 51 18.13 55.86 -2.00
N THR A 52 17.36 55.39 -1.02
CA THR A 52 16.05 54.79 -1.22
C THR A 52 15.07 55.80 -1.81
N TYR A 53 15.05 57.02 -1.26
CA TYR A 53 14.20 58.10 -1.76
C TYR A 53 14.49 58.42 -3.23
N LYS A 54 15.77 58.53 -3.60
CA LYS A 54 16.19 58.77 -4.99
C LYS A 54 15.69 57.69 -5.94
N VAL A 55 15.81 56.40 -5.56
CA VAL A 55 15.32 55.28 -6.38
C VAL A 55 13.81 55.33 -6.55
N LEU A 56 13.06 55.54 -5.45
CA LEU A 56 11.61 55.63 -5.50
C LEU A 56 11.13 56.80 -6.38
N TRP A 57 11.81 57.95 -6.29
CA TRP A 57 11.50 59.10 -7.11
C TRP A 57 11.72 58.82 -8.61
N GLN A 58 12.82 58.14 -8.95
CA GLN A 58 13.13 57.75 -10.32
C GLN A 58 12.12 56.71 -10.87
N GLN A 59 11.72 55.74 -10.05
CA GLN A 59 10.67 54.77 -10.42
C GLN A 59 9.33 55.47 -10.65
N LEU A 60 8.94 56.39 -9.77
CA LEU A 60 7.71 57.16 -9.91
C LEU A 60 7.70 57.96 -11.21
N GLN A 61 8.82 58.60 -11.56
CA GLN A 61 8.93 59.33 -12.82
C GLN A 61 8.82 58.39 -14.03
N THR A 62 9.44 57.20 -13.96
CA THR A 62 9.36 56.18 -15.02
C THR A 62 7.92 55.72 -15.23
N VAL A 63 7.18 55.46 -14.15
CA VAL A 63 5.75 55.10 -14.21
C VAL A 63 4.91 56.26 -14.79
N ARG A 64 5.14 57.50 -14.36
CA ARG A 64 4.43 58.66 -14.93
C ARG A 64 4.67 58.84 -16.42
N ILE A 65 5.90 58.61 -16.87
CA ILE A 65 6.22 58.62 -18.31
C ILE A 65 5.47 57.48 -19.01
N ALA A 66 5.46 56.27 -18.45
CA ALA A 66 4.74 55.13 -19.01
C ALA A 66 3.20 55.33 -19.05
N GLU A 67 2.61 56.01 -18.06
CA GLU A 67 1.19 56.40 -18.08
C GLU A 67 0.89 57.49 -19.12
N SER A 68 1.82 58.44 -19.29
CA SER A 68 1.70 59.53 -20.29
C SER A 68 2.02 59.06 -21.71
N GLN A 69 2.67 57.90 -21.85
CA GLN A 69 2.76 57.19 -23.11
C GLN A 69 1.36 56.65 -23.39
N ASP A 70 0.58 57.41 -24.16
CA ASP A 70 -0.61 56.88 -24.80
C ASP A 70 -0.20 55.57 -25.49
N PRO A 71 -0.83 54.42 -25.22
CA PRO A 71 -0.64 53.20 -25.98
C PRO A 71 -1.25 53.38 -27.39
N GLY A 72 -0.82 54.42 -28.08
CA GLY A 72 -1.08 54.68 -29.46
C GLY A 72 -0.43 53.54 -30.24
N ASN A 73 -1.30 52.64 -30.72
CA ASN A 73 -1.05 51.54 -31.64
C ASN A 73 -0.93 50.14 -30.99
N VAL A 74 -2.01 49.69 -30.35
CA VAL A 74 -2.25 48.25 -30.17
C VAL A 74 -2.62 47.66 -31.55
N ARG A 75 -1.73 46.85 -32.12
CA ARG A 75 -1.98 46.13 -33.37
C ARG A 75 -2.20 44.65 -33.08
N VAL A 76 -3.39 44.14 -33.40
CA VAL A 76 -3.66 42.70 -33.35
C VAL A 76 -2.73 42.00 -34.35
N ILE A 77 -1.83 41.15 -33.85
CA ILE A 77 -0.85 40.41 -34.69
C ILE A 77 -1.54 39.20 -35.35
N SER A 78 -2.40 38.50 -34.61
CA SER A 78 -3.20 37.38 -35.12
C SER A 78 -4.39 37.10 -34.21
N ASN A 79 -5.53 36.74 -34.81
CA ASN A 79 -6.70 36.28 -34.08
C ASN A 79 -6.51 34.82 -33.64
N ALA A 80 -7.26 34.41 -32.59
CA ALA A 80 -7.26 33.02 -32.13
C ALA A 80 -7.83 32.08 -33.21
N VAL A 81 -7.14 30.97 -33.47
CA VAL A 81 -7.60 29.95 -34.40
C VAL A 81 -8.49 28.96 -33.65
N ILE A 82 -9.75 28.84 -34.10
CA ILE A 82 -10.68 27.84 -33.58
C ILE A 82 -10.36 26.51 -34.25
N PRO A 83 -10.10 25.43 -33.51
CA PRO A 83 -9.89 24.12 -34.11
C PRO A 83 -11.16 23.68 -34.84
N THR A 84 -11.03 23.40 -36.13
CA THR A 84 -12.13 22.93 -37.00
C THR A 84 -12.44 21.45 -36.81
N GLU A 85 -11.54 20.71 -36.14
CA GLU A 85 -11.69 19.29 -35.88
C GLU A 85 -11.59 18.99 -34.37
N PRO A 86 -12.40 18.05 -33.86
CA PRO A 86 -12.33 17.63 -32.47
C PRO A 86 -11.02 16.88 -32.19
N ILE A 87 -10.45 17.11 -31.01
CA ILE A 87 -9.30 16.34 -30.53
C ILE A 87 -9.79 14.90 -30.26
N SER A 88 -9.39 13.97 -31.12
CA SER A 88 -9.87 12.58 -31.07
C SER A 88 -9.63 11.93 -29.71
N SER A 89 -10.69 11.37 -29.10
CA SER A 89 -10.57 10.61 -27.86
C SER A 89 -10.15 9.17 -28.15
N ARG A 90 -9.07 8.70 -27.52
CA ARG A 90 -8.57 7.31 -27.64
C ARG A 90 -9.45 6.28 -26.92
N ALA A 91 -10.54 6.72 -26.26
CA ALA A 91 -11.43 5.87 -25.48
C ALA A 91 -12.04 4.71 -26.30
N VAL A 92 -12.44 4.99 -27.55
CA VAL A 92 -13.00 3.96 -28.44
C VAL A 92 -11.96 2.89 -28.77
N GLY A 93 -10.70 3.28 -28.97
CA GLY A 93 -9.59 2.35 -29.19
C GLY A 93 -9.34 1.44 -27.99
N TYR A 94 -9.35 2.00 -26.78
CA TYR A 94 -9.20 1.20 -25.56
C TYR A 94 -10.38 0.24 -25.34
N LEU A 95 -11.62 0.70 -25.55
CA LEU A 95 -12.80 -0.16 -25.46
C LEU A 95 -12.76 -1.31 -26.48
N ALA A 96 -12.38 -1.02 -27.74
CA ALA A 96 -12.24 -2.03 -28.78
C ALA A 96 -11.16 -3.07 -28.40
N SER A 97 -10.00 -2.61 -27.95
CA SER A 97 -8.90 -3.52 -27.55
C SER A 97 -9.25 -4.37 -26.32
N GLY A 98 -9.94 -3.81 -25.33
CA GLY A 98 -10.40 -4.55 -24.15
C GLY A 98 -11.43 -5.61 -24.50
N SER A 99 -12.35 -5.28 -25.40
CA SER A 99 -13.37 -6.23 -25.89
C SER A 99 -12.73 -7.39 -26.65
N LEU A 100 -11.74 -7.10 -27.50
CA LEU A 100 -10.99 -8.11 -28.24
C LEU A 100 -10.20 -9.03 -27.31
N ALA A 101 -9.58 -8.48 -26.26
CA ALA A 101 -8.84 -9.25 -25.27
C ALA A 101 -9.76 -10.23 -24.50
N LEU A 102 -10.97 -9.78 -24.13
CA LEU A 102 -11.95 -10.64 -23.47
C LEU A 102 -12.41 -11.79 -24.37
N LEU A 103 -12.68 -11.51 -25.64
CA LEU A 103 -13.04 -12.55 -26.61
C LEU A 103 -11.91 -13.56 -26.80
N ALA A 104 -10.66 -13.09 -26.90
CA ALA A 104 -9.50 -13.97 -27.01
C ALA A 104 -9.34 -14.84 -25.75
N ALA A 105 -9.48 -14.28 -24.55
CA ALA A 105 -9.41 -15.02 -23.30
C ALA A 105 -10.50 -16.10 -23.20
N ALA A 106 -11.75 -15.76 -23.54
CA ALA A 106 -12.85 -16.72 -23.60
C ALA A 106 -12.56 -17.84 -24.60
N GLY A 107 -12.01 -17.50 -25.78
CA GLY A 107 -11.60 -18.47 -26.78
C GLY A 107 -10.52 -19.43 -26.27
N VAL A 108 -9.50 -18.92 -25.58
CA VAL A 108 -8.44 -19.76 -24.98
C VAL A 108 -9.02 -20.70 -23.92
N ILE A 109 -9.89 -20.20 -23.03
CA ILE A 109 -10.54 -21.05 -22.01
C ILE A 109 -11.35 -22.16 -22.68
N TYR A 110 -12.11 -21.84 -23.71
CA TYR A 110 -12.89 -22.83 -24.45
C TYR A 110 -12.00 -23.89 -25.14
N LEU A 111 -10.87 -23.46 -25.72
CA LEU A 111 -9.90 -24.38 -26.33
C LEU A 111 -9.22 -25.28 -25.30
N LEU A 112 -8.94 -24.78 -24.10
CA LEU A 112 -8.42 -25.61 -23.02
C LEU A 112 -9.47 -26.63 -22.55
N GLU A 113 -10.73 -26.22 -22.45
CA GLU A 113 -11.82 -27.10 -22.03
C GLU A 113 -12.06 -28.23 -23.05
N ILE A 114 -12.04 -27.94 -24.36
CA ILE A 114 -12.23 -28.98 -25.38
C ILE A 114 -11.02 -29.92 -25.52
N SER A 115 -9.83 -29.44 -25.13
CA SER A 115 -8.60 -30.24 -25.13
C SER A 115 -8.51 -31.15 -23.90
N ASP A 116 -9.22 -30.81 -22.83
CA ASP A 116 -9.31 -31.62 -21.61
C ASP A 116 -10.28 -32.80 -21.84
N LYS A 117 -9.72 -34.01 -21.87
CA LYS A 117 -10.49 -35.27 -22.00
C LYS A 117 -10.86 -35.88 -20.65
N SER A 118 -10.71 -35.13 -19.56
CA SER A 118 -11.09 -35.61 -18.23
C SER A 118 -12.60 -35.70 -18.11
N ILE A 119 -13.08 -36.80 -17.54
CA ILE A 119 -14.50 -36.98 -17.22
C ILE A 119 -14.83 -36.16 -15.99
N LYS A 120 -15.74 -35.21 -16.12
CA LYS A 120 -16.07 -34.24 -15.06
C LYS A 120 -17.42 -34.53 -14.40
N THR A 121 -18.30 -35.25 -15.09
CA THR A 121 -19.68 -35.49 -14.61
C THR A 121 -20.05 -36.97 -14.60
N ILE A 122 -21.00 -37.33 -13.73
CA ILE A 122 -21.52 -38.70 -13.63
C ILE A 122 -22.25 -39.10 -14.92
N ASP A 123 -23.00 -38.17 -15.52
CA ASP A 123 -23.74 -38.42 -16.76
C ASP A 123 -22.82 -38.71 -17.94
N GLU A 124 -21.71 -37.98 -18.04
CA GLU A 124 -20.66 -38.22 -19.04
C GLU A 124 -20.05 -39.62 -18.88
N ALA A 125 -19.72 -40.04 -17.65
CA ALA A 125 -19.21 -41.38 -17.37
C ALA A 125 -20.22 -42.48 -17.77
N LYS A 126 -21.51 -42.25 -17.49
CA LYS A 126 -22.60 -43.18 -17.80
C LYS A 126 -22.83 -43.31 -19.31
N GLN A 127 -22.78 -42.20 -20.04
CA GLN A 127 -22.92 -42.20 -21.50
C GLN A 127 -21.72 -42.86 -22.20
N LEU A 128 -20.50 -42.63 -21.71
CA LEU A 128 -19.29 -43.18 -22.31
C LEU A 128 -19.13 -44.69 -22.08
N TYR A 129 -19.39 -45.17 -20.86
CA TYR A 129 -19.06 -46.55 -20.49
C TYR A 129 -20.26 -47.45 -20.20
N GLY A 130 -21.47 -46.89 -20.03
CA GLY A 130 -22.68 -47.67 -19.77
C GLY A 130 -22.71 -48.37 -18.41
N TYR A 131 -21.78 -48.08 -17.49
CA TYR A 131 -21.72 -48.72 -16.19
C TYR A 131 -22.68 -48.10 -15.18
N ALA A 132 -23.14 -48.92 -14.22
CA ALA A 132 -23.94 -48.47 -13.10
C ALA A 132 -23.07 -47.65 -12.14
N TRP A 133 -23.52 -46.43 -11.82
CA TRP A 133 -22.87 -45.58 -10.84
C TRP A 133 -23.21 -46.05 -9.42
N LEU A 134 -22.20 -46.46 -8.66
CA LEU A 134 -22.36 -47.03 -7.31
C LEU A 134 -22.29 -45.99 -6.18
N GLY A 135 -21.82 -44.78 -6.48
CA GLY A 135 -21.70 -43.69 -5.51
C GLY A 135 -20.54 -42.76 -5.82
N THR A 136 -20.58 -41.57 -5.22
CA THR A 136 -19.50 -40.57 -5.32
C THR A 136 -18.86 -40.40 -3.95
N ILE A 137 -17.54 -40.54 -3.90
CA ILE A 137 -16.76 -40.30 -2.70
C ILE A 137 -16.13 -38.91 -2.85
N PRO A 138 -16.51 -37.92 -2.03
CA PRO A 138 -15.95 -36.58 -2.14
C PRO A 138 -14.43 -36.62 -1.91
N GLY A 139 -13.69 -36.00 -2.83
CA GLY A 139 -12.25 -35.90 -2.75
C GLY A 139 -11.84 -35.21 -1.45
N THR A 140 -11.07 -35.89 -0.63
CA THR A 140 -10.44 -35.26 0.51
C THR A 140 -9.15 -34.60 0.02
N GLU A 141 -9.14 -33.27 -0.10
CA GLU A 141 -7.89 -32.57 -0.32
C GLU A 141 -6.91 -32.98 0.78
N LYS A 142 -5.68 -33.35 0.41
CA LYS A 142 -4.62 -33.78 1.34
C LYS A 142 -4.44 -32.79 2.51
N ASN A 143 -4.75 -31.52 2.29
CA ASN A 143 -4.70 -30.46 3.30
C ASN A 143 -5.92 -30.38 4.22
N LYS A 144 -7.13 -30.74 3.76
CA LYS A 144 -8.36 -30.64 4.59
C LYS A 144 -8.51 -31.78 5.59
N VAL A 145 -7.98 -32.97 5.31
CA VAL A 145 -7.94 -34.08 6.30
C VAL A 145 -7.02 -33.74 7.48
N LEU A 146 -6.01 -32.90 7.25
CA LEU A 146 -5.09 -32.42 8.28
C LEU A 146 -5.73 -31.41 9.23
N SER A 147 -6.83 -30.76 8.84
CA SER A 147 -7.51 -29.72 9.62
C SER A 147 -8.67 -30.25 10.49
N LEU A 148 -8.87 -31.57 10.57
CA LEU A 148 -9.91 -32.16 11.40
C LEU A 148 -9.56 -32.04 12.90
N PRO A 149 -10.51 -31.64 13.78
CA PRO A 149 -10.29 -31.58 15.23
C PRO A 149 -9.83 -32.95 15.75
N GLY A 150 -8.70 -32.99 16.47
CA GLY A 150 -8.15 -34.23 17.01
C GLY A 150 -7.21 -34.99 16.07
N SER A 151 -6.84 -34.42 14.91
CA SER A 151 -5.78 -34.97 14.03
C SER A 151 -4.40 -34.84 14.68
N LYS A 152 -4.10 -35.67 15.70
CA LYS A 152 -2.72 -35.87 16.16
C LYS A 152 -1.92 -36.49 15.02
N GLN A 153 -0.84 -35.82 14.68
CA GLN A 153 0.02 -36.04 13.52
C GLN A 153 0.92 -37.28 13.72
N ASN A 154 0.34 -38.47 13.85
CA ASN A 154 1.10 -39.73 13.77
C ASN A 154 0.92 -40.33 12.36
N SER A 155 1.94 -40.12 11.53
CA SER A 155 1.98 -40.33 10.08
C SER A 155 2.25 -41.76 9.62
N SER A 156 2.02 -42.78 10.46
CA SER A 156 2.38 -44.18 10.13
C SER A 156 1.21 -45.12 9.87
N ILE A 157 -0.05 -44.68 10.08
CA ILE A 157 -1.23 -45.51 9.82
C ILE A 157 -2.15 -44.76 8.85
N PRO A 158 -2.54 -45.34 7.71
CA PRO A 158 -3.53 -44.73 6.83
C PRO A 158 -4.84 -44.59 7.60
N LYS A 159 -5.31 -43.35 7.78
CA LYS A 159 -6.55 -43.06 8.50
C LYS A 159 -7.73 -43.67 7.74
N ILE A 160 -8.52 -44.50 8.41
CA ILE A 160 -9.74 -45.09 7.87
C ILE A 160 -10.88 -44.24 8.40
N VAL A 161 -11.50 -43.43 7.54
CA VAL A 161 -12.47 -42.41 7.95
C VAL A 161 -13.71 -43.02 8.56
N VAL A 162 -14.16 -44.18 8.06
CA VAL A 162 -15.32 -44.90 8.61
C VAL A 162 -15.10 -45.35 10.06
N ARG A 163 -13.86 -45.67 10.44
CA ARG A 163 -13.50 -46.12 11.80
C ARG A 163 -13.13 -44.95 12.70
N ASP A 164 -12.25 -44.07 12.21
CA ASP A 164 -11.59 -43.04 13.01
C ASP A 164 -12.48 -41.78 13.16
N TYR A 165 -13.42 -41.55 12.24
CA TYR A 165 -14.29 -40.36 12.21
C TYR A 165 -15.72 -40.69 11.71
N PRO A 166 -16.50 -41.48 12.46
CA PRO A 166 -17.82 -41.98 12.03
C PRO A 166 -18.88 -40.88 11.79
N SER A 167 -18.70 -39.69 12.36
CA SER A 167 -19.62 -38.56 12.20
C SER A 167 -19.38 -37.72 10.93
N LEU A 168 -18.32 -38.00 10.17
CA LEU A 168 -18.02 -37.24 8.96
C LEU A 168 -18.92 -37.67 7.78
N PRO A 169 -19.35 -36.73 6.92
CA PRO A 169 -20.11 -37.05 5.70
C PRO A 169 -19.42 -38.07 4.78
N LEU A 170 -18.09 -38.11 4.81
CA LEU A 170 -17.30 -39.08 4.05
C LEU A 170 -17.56 -40.52 4.51
N GLY A 171 -17.76 -40.74 5.82
CA GLY A 171 -18.11 -42.06 6.36
C GLY A 171 -19.46 -42.53 5.81
N GLU A 172 -20.42 -41.61 5.72
CA GLU A 172 -21.74 -41.90 5.14
C GLU A 172 -21.65 -42.25 3.65
N SER A 173 -20.77 -41.60 2.89
CA SER A 173 -20.54 -41.96 1.48
C SER A 173 -20.10 -43.42 1.30
N TYR A 174 -19.26 -43.95 2.20
CA TYR A 174 -18.85 -45.36 2.17
C TYR A 174 -19.96 -46.31 2.60
N ARG A 175 -20.81 -45.92 3.56
CA ARG A 175 -22.00 -46.70 3.97
C ARG A 175 -23.04 -46.76 2.85
N MET A 176 -23.26 -45.65 2.15
CA MET A 176 -24.09 -45.61 0.94
C MET A 176 -23.53 -46.52 -0.15
N LEU A 177 -22.22 -46.50 -0.39
CA LEU A 177 -21.57 -47.38 -1.36
C LEU A 177 -21.73 -48.86 -0.99
N GLN A 178 -21.55 -49.22 0.28
CA GLN A 178 -21.81 -50.57 0.79
C GLN A 178 -23.27 -51.00 0.57
N SER A 179 -24.22 -50.10 0.88
CA SER A 179 -25.65 -50.34 0.68
C SER A 179 -25.97 -50.59 -0.81
N ASN A 180 -25.48 -49.72 -1.70
CA ASN A 180 -25.67 -49.86 -3.14
C ASN A 180 -25.10 -51.18 -3.66
N ILE A 181 -23.93 -51.60 -3.20
CA ILE A 181 -23.35 -52.91 -3.55
C ILE A 181 -24.27 -54.06 -3.09
N LYS A 182 -24.81 -54.01 -1.87
CA LYS A 182 -25.76 -55.03 -1.38
C LYS A 182 -27.01 -55.10 -2.25
N PHE A 183 -27.46 -53.99 -2.82
CA PHE A 183 -28.62 -53.92 -3.71
C PHE A 183 -28.35 -54.35 -5.15
N LEU A 184 -27.08 -54.43 -5.60
CA LEU A 184 -26.77 -54.85 -6.98
C LEU A 184 -27.20 -56.28 -7.29
N ASN A 185 -27.28 -57.16 -6.29
CA ASN A 185 -27.61 -58.56 -6.49
C ASN A 185 -28.66 -58.99 -5.44
N SER A 186 -29.94 -58.93 -5.83
CA SER A 186 -31.07 -59.31 -4.98
C SER A 186 -31.23 -60.82 -4.79
N GLY A 187 -30.49 -61.65 -5.54
CA GLY A 187 -30.64 -63.10 -5.55
C GLY A 187 -29.50 -63.89 -4.89
N SER A 188 -28.33 -63.30 -4.69
CA SER A 188 -27.18 -63.97 -4.08
C SER A 188 -26.23 -63.01 -3.37
N ALA A 189 -25.68 -63.44 -2.22
CA ALA A 189 -24.74 -62.63 -1.45
C ALA A 189 -23.44 -62.43 -2.24
N ILE A 190 -23.01 -61.18 -2.37
CA ILE A 190 -21.72 -60.84 -2.98
C ILE A 190 -20.62 -61.10 -1.95
N ASN A 191 -19.82 -62.16 -2.18
CA ASN A 191 -18.78 -62.60 -1.25
C ASN A 191 -17.36 -62.10 -1.62
N SER A 192 -17.17 -61.61 -2.85
CA SER A 192 -15.88 -61.13 -3.33
C SER A 192 -16.06 -59.97 -4.30
N ILE A 193 -15.24 -58.93 -4.14
CA ILE A 193 -15.26 -57.71 -4.95
C ILE A 193 -13.82 -57.30 -5.25
N VAL A 194 -13.54 -57.00 -6.51
CA VAL A 194 -12.25 -56.45 -6.93
C VAL A 194 -12.39 -54.95 -7.14
N ILE A 195 -11.53 -54.17 -6.48
CA ILE A 195 -11.46 -52.71 -6.67
C ILE A 195 -10.23 -52.40 -7.52
N THR A 196 -10.46 -51.82 -8.69
CA THR A 196 -9.42 -51.45 -9.65
C THR A 196 -9.58 -49.99 -10.10
N SER A 197 -8.55 -49.46 -10.74
CA SER A 197 -8.45 -48.06 -11.15
C SER A 197 -7.74 -47.98 -12.51
N SER A 198 -8.05 -46.97 -13.32
CA SER A 198 -7.45 -46.84 -14.66
C SER A 198 -6.00 -46.33 -14.58
N THR A 199 -5.72 -45.51 -13.58
CA THR A 199 -4.39 -44.93 -13.33
C THR A 199 -3.97 -45.06 -11.85
N ALA A 200 -2.69 -44.78 -11.58
CA ALA A 200 -2.18 -44.71 -10.22
C ALA A 200 -2.66 -43.41 -9.53
N GLY A 201 -3.02 -43.49 -8.26
CA GLY A 201 -3.43 -42.32 -7.47
C GLY A 201 -4.94 -42.04 -7.40
N GLU A 202 -5.78 -42.77 -8.13
CA GLU A 202 -7.26 -42.63 -8.10
C GLU A 202 -7.93 -43.06 -6.77
N GLY A 203 -7.17 -43.52 -5.78
CA GLY A 203 -7.70 -43.83 -4.45
C GLY A 203 -8.19 -45.26 -4.23
N LYS A 204 -7.93 -46.21 -5.15
CA LYS A 204 -8.34 -47.64 -5.00
C LYS A 204 -8.05 -48.26 -3.63
N SER A 205 -6.84 -48.06 -3.09
CA SER A 205 -6.46 -48.60 -1.78
C SER A 205 -7.24 -47.94 -0.63
N THR A 206 -7.51 -46.64 -0.73
CA THR A 206 -8.30 -45.89 0.25
C THR A 206 -9.76 -46.35 0.23
N VAL A 207 -10.33 -46.54 -0.95
CA VAL A 207 -11.71 -47.03 -1.12
C VAL A 207 -11.82 -48.45 -0.58
N ALA A 208 -10.88 -49.33 -0.92
CA ALA A 208 -10.89 -50.71 -0.42
C ALA A 208 -10.83 -50.79 1.10
N ALA A 209 -9.93 -50.03 1.75
CA ALA A 209 -9.80 -50.03 3.20
C ALA A 209 -11.06 -49.49 3.91
N ASN A 210 -11.64 -48.40 3.41
CA ASN A 210 -12.84 -47.80 4.01
C ASN A 210 -14.10 -48.63 3.74
N LEU A 211 -14.24 -49.23 2.55
CA LEU A 211 -15.34 -50.14 2.26
C LEU A 211 -15.26 -51.40 3.14
N ALA A 212 -14.07 -51.99 3.30
CA ALA A 212 -13.87 -53.13 4.19
C ALA A 212 -14.24 -52.78 5.64
N ALA A 213 -13.84 -51.60 6.11
CA ALA A 213 -14.23 -51.12 7.44
C ALA A 213 -15.75 -50.89 7.57
N SER A 214 -16.42 -50.37 6.54
CA SER A 214 -17.88 -50.23 6.53
C SER A 214 -18.60 -51.58 6.49
N MET A 215 -18.02 -52.58 5.80
CA MET A 215 -18.55 -53.95 5.75
C MET A 215 -18.37 -54.73 7.06
N ALA A 216 -17.35 -54.37 7.85
CA ALA A 216 -17.06 -55.00 9.13
C ALA A 216 -17.81 -54.38 10.32
N GLN A 217 -18.35 -53.15 10.17
CA GLN A 217 -19.27 -52.53 11.13
C GLN A 217 -20.65 -53.15 11.06
#